data_AF-A0A2C9L1L4-F1
#
_entry.id   AF-A0A2C9L1L4-F1
#
_cell.length_a   1.000
_cell.length_b   1.000
_cell.length_c   1.000
_cell.angle_alpha   90.00
_cell.angle_beta   90.00
_cell.angle_gamma   90.00
#
_symmetry.space_group_name_H-M   'P 1'
#
loop_
_entity.id
_entity.type
_entity.pdbx_description
1 polymer ?
#
loop_
_entity_poly.entity_id
_entity_poly.type
_entity_poly.pdbx_seq_one_letter_code
_entity_poly.pdbx_strand_id
1 'polypeptide(L)'
;MRRVKKTPLAIRNGTQPGLWETFEYNNELLDKILKCLEAYLETKRVTFPRFYFLSNDELLEILAQTRNPLAVQPHLRKCFDAIHRLEFAVVEGLPPEEEIQFTNDILSMISPEGEKIGLGKGLKARGNVEDWLGKVEEAMFASIRRLCKKSIKDYETMSFLSWIMSNASQVVLTICQMMWTRDVTAILRDSRTVIRGMRDFEQRSFTELNLLAGAVRGELPKLARATLCALITINVHARDIISEMVKKTGQTFFDIELFHLPNIIKFHLMAKSIFLTSLENTYCFMQQRPLLKR
;
A
#
# COMPACT_ATOMS: atom_id res chain seq x y z
N MET A 1 5.85 11.53 -45.92
CA MET A 1 4.51 11.97 -45.46
C MET A 1 3.93 13.15 -46.27
N ARG A 2 4.44 14.40 -46.14
CA ARG A 2 3.83 15.58 -46.82
C ARG A 2 3.76 15.50 -48.35
N ARG A 3 4.78 14.91 -48.99
CA ARG A 3 4.84 14.70 -50.45
C ARG A 3 3.77 13.72 -50.93
N VAL A 4 3.66 12.57 -50.27
CA VAL A 4 2.62 11.55 -50.54
C VAL A 4 1.21 12.13 -50.31
N LYS A 5 1.04 13.00 -49.31
CA LYS A 5 -0.22 13.72 -49.08
C LYS A 5 -0.58 14.69 -50.22
N LYS A 6 0.39 15.36 -50.84
CA LYS A 6 0.16 16.29 -51.98
C LYS A 6 -0.11 15.57 -53.29
N THR A 7 0.55 14.45 -53.53
CA THR A 7 0.39 13.66 -54.76
C THR A 7 0.33 12.18 -54.41
N PRO A 8 -0.86 11.56 -54.35
CA PRO A 8 -1.06 10.20 -53.83
C PRO A 8 -0.72 9.08 -54.84
N LEU A 9 0.08 9.35 -55.87
CA LEU A 9 0.44 8.36 -56.88
C LEU A 9 1.53 7.41 -56.34
N ALA A 10 1.18 6.15 -56.10
CA ALA A 10 2.05 5.15 -55.47
C ALA A 10 3.33 4.89 -56.27
N ILE A 11 3.21 4.62 -57.57
CA ILE A 11 4.36 4.32 -58.44
C ILE A 11 5.34 5.50 -58.46
N ARG A 12 4.86 6.72 -58.71
CA ARG A 12 5.69 7.93 -58.79
C ARG A 12 6.40 8.28 -57.48
N ASN A 13 5.79 7.98 -56.33
CA ASN A 13 6.43 8.21 -55.04
C ASN A 13 7.34 7.05 -54.61
N GLY A 14 7.04 5.81 -55.02
CA GLY A 14 7.79 4.62 -54.64
C GLY A 14 9.06 4.39 -55.46
N THR A 15 9.10 4.82 -56.73
CA THR A 15 10.28 4.64 -57.61
C THR A 15 11.25 5.82 -57.60
N GLN A 16 11.22 6.66 -56.57
CA GLN A 16 12.13 7.80 -56.50
C GLN A 16 13.57 7.34 -56.23
N PRO A 17 14.56 7.90 -56.95
CA PRO A 17 15.97 7.59 -56.69
C PRO A 17 16.37 7.95 -55.26
N GLY A 18 17.18 7.13 -54.60
CA GLY A 18 17.69 7.40 -53.26
C GLY A 18 16.68 7.15 -52.12
N LEU A 19 15.43 6.79 -52.45
CA LEU A 19 14.37 6.63 -51.45
C LEU A 19 14.56 5.37 -50.59
N TRP A 20 15.01 4.28 -51.22
CA TRP A 20 15.34 3.03 -50.52
C TRP A 20 16.44 3.27 -49.49
N GLU A 21 17.54 3.87 -49.93
CA GLU A 21 18.71 4.18 -49.11
C GLU A 21 18.35 5.13 -47.96
N THR A 22 17.45 6.09 -48.22
CA THR A 22 16.91 6.97 -47.18
C THR A 22 16.08 6.21 -46.15
N PHE A 23 15.24 5.25 -46.57
CA PHE A 23 14.46 4.44 -45.63
C PHE A 23 15.33 3.48 -44.83
N GLU A 24 16.32 2.86 -45.47
CA GLU A 24 17.30 2.00 -44.81
C GLU A 24 18.06 2.79 -43.73
N TYR A 25 18.58 3.97 -44.08
CA TYR A 25 19.23 4.86 -43.12
C TYR A 25 18.30 5.31 -41.98
N ASN A 26 17.04 5.65 -42.29
CA ASN A 26 16.06 6.05 -41.27
C ASN A 26 15.71 4.89 -40.33
N ASN A 27 15.67 3.66 -40.83
CA ASN A 27 15.45 2.47 -40.01
C ASN A 27 16.64 2.24 -39.07
N GLU A 28 17.89 2.35 -39.56
CA GLU A 28 19.08 2.26 -38.70
C GLU A 28 19.11 3.34 -37.61
N LEU A 29 18.70 4.56 -37.96
CA LEU A 29 18.61 5.67 -37.01
C LEU A 29 17.53 5.41 -35.97
N LEU A 30 16.38 4.87 -36.39
CA LEU A 30 15.29 4.49 -35.48
C LEU A 30 15.74 3.41 -34.49
N ASP A 31 16.44 2.38 -34.95
CA ASP A 31 16.97 1.33 -34.08
C ASP A 31 17.96 1.87 -33.03
N LYS A 32 18.82 2.82 -33.44
CA LYS A 32 19.72 3.51 -32.50
C LYS A 32 18.95 4.31 -31.46
N ILE A 33 17.91 5.05 -31.87
CA ILE A 33 17.07 5.82 -30.97
C ILE A 33 16.33 4.90 -29.99
N LEU A 34 15.78 3.78 -30.46
CA LEU A 34 15.08 2.81 -29.62
C LEU A 34 16.01 2.21 -28.56
N LYS A 35 17.23 1.82 -28.94
CA LYS A 35 18.25 1.33 -27.98
C LYS A 35 18.61 2.38 -26.92
N CYS A 36 18.81 3.63 -27.33
CA CYS A 36 19.07 4.71 -26.38
C CYS A 36 17.89 4.97 -25.44
N LEU A 37 16.66 4.88 -25.96
CA LEU A 37 15.44 5.04 -25.18
C LEU A 37 15.28 3.93 -24.14
N GLU A 38 15.50 2.68 -24.53
CA GLU A 38 15.47 1.53 -23.61
C GLU A 38 16.51 1.68 -22.49
N ALA A 39 17.75 2.06 -22.83
CA ALA A 39 18.80 2.31 -21.84
C ALA A 39 18.43 3.46 -20.88
N TYR A 40 17.79 4.51 -21.39
CA TYR A 40 17.30 5.63 -20.58
C TYR A 40 16.19 5.20 -19.62
N LEU A 41 15.19 4.45 -20.10
CA LEU A 41 14.11 3.92 -19.26
C LEU A 41 14.64 2.98 -18.18
N GLU A 42 15.62 2.15 -18.51
CA GLU A 42 16.24 1.25 -17.53
C GLU A 42 16.98 2.03 -16.43
N THR A 43 17.65 3.12 -16.77
CA THR A 43 18.27 4.01 -15.78
C THR A 43 17.23 4.58 -14.80
N LYS A 44 16.05 4.93 -15.30
CA LYS A 44 14.92 5.40 -14.47
C LYS A 44 14.36 4.29 -13.58
N ARG A 45 14.25 3.06 -14.09
CA ARG A 45 13.80 1.90 -13.31
C ARG A 45 14.77 1.51 -12.20
N VAL A 46 16.07 1.60 -12.43
CA VAL A 46 17.09 1.37 -11.39
C VAL A 46 16.97 2.40 -10.27
N THR A 47 16.66 3.66 -10.62
CA THR A 47 16.48 4.74 -9.64
C THR A 47 15.20 4.56 -8.82
N PHE A 48 14.10 4.18 -9.47
CA PHE A 48 12.83 3.90 -8.81
C PHE A 48 12.25 2.54 -9.28
N PRO A 49 12.55 1.45 -8.54
CA PRO A 49 12.22 0.08 -8.94
C PRO A 49 10.73 -0.17 -9.16
N ARG A 50 9.84 0.63 -8.57
CA ARG A 50 8.38 0.48 -8.80
C ARG A 50 8.00 0.75 -10.26
N PHE A 51 8.86 1.36 -11.07
CA PHE A 51 8.65 1.49 -12.52
C PHE A 51 8.82 0.18 -13.29
N TYR A 52 9.33 -0.91 -12.69
CA TYR A 52 9.30 -2.23 -13.32
C TYR A 52 7.87 -2.78 -13.49
N PHE A 53 6.90 -2.26 -12.73
CA PHE A 53 5.48 -2.64 -12.85
C PHE A 53 4.74 -1.91 -13.98
N LEU A 54 5.40 -0.95 -14.64
CA LEU A 54 4.84 -0.20 -15.77
C LEU A 54 5.40 -0.73 -17.09
N SER A 55 4.55 -0.73 -18.12
CA SER A 55 5.03 -0.95 -19.49
C SER A 55 5.92 0.22 -19.95
N ASN A 56 6.70 0.01 -21.02
CA ASN A 56 7.54 1.07 -21.58
C ASN A 56 6.71 2.28 -22.01
N ASP A 57 5.54 2.05 -22.63
CA ASP A 57 4.65 3.11 -23.09
C ASP A 57 4.09 3.93 -21.92
N GLU A 58 3.68 3.26 -20.84
CA GLU A 58 3.17 3.93 -19.63
C GLU A 58 4.25 4.77 -18.94
N LEU A 59 5.46 4.22 -18.85
CA LEU A 59 6.58 4.97 -18.28
C LEU A 59 6.95 6.18 -19.15
N LEU A 60 6.89 6.05 -20.47
CA LEU A 60 7.09 7.17 -21.39
C LEU A 60 6.00 8.22 -21.27
N GLU A 61 4.74 7.84 -21.09
CA GLU A 61 3.63 8.77 -20.88
C GLU A 61 3.86 9.64 -19.63
N ILE A 62 4.27 9.01 -18.53
CA ILE A 62 4.63 9.69 -17.29
C ILE A 62 5.82 10.64 -17.48
N LEU A 63 6.88 10.17 -18.15
CA LEU A 63 8.11 10.95 -18.37
C LEU A 63 7.93 12.06 -19.42
N ALA A 64 6.97 11.93 -20.33
CA ALA A 64 6.65 12.97 -21.30
C ALA A 64 5.90 14.14 -20.65
N GLN A 65 5.08 13.87 -19.63
CA GLN A 65 4.22 14.86 -18.96
C GLN A 65 4.82 15.41 -17.66
N THR A 66 6.13 15.70 -17.63
CA THR A 66 6.83 16.22 -16.43
C THR A 66 6.25 17.49 -15.82
N ARG A 67 5.50 18.28 -16.58
CA ARG A 67 4.87 19.53 -16.10
C ARG A 67 3.53 19.28 -15.40
N ASN A 68 2.86 18.17 -15.68
CA ASN A 68 1.55 17.86 -15.12
C ASN A 68 1.66 16.69 -14.14
N PRO A 69 1.72 16.94 -12.81
CA PRO A 69 1.84 15.87 -11.84
C PRO A 69 0.58 14.99 -11.74
N LEU A 70 -0.55 15.40 -12.33
CA LEU A 70 -1.76 14.58 -12.36
C LEU A 70 -1.66 13.43 -13.37
N ALA A 71 -0.75 13.52 -14.34
CA ALA A 71 -0.53 12.51 -15.36
C ALA A 71 -0.13 11.14 -14.76
N VAL A 72 0.46 11.13 -13.56
CA VAL A 72 0.85 9.89 -12.89
C VAL A 72 -0.32 9.13 -12.27
N GLN A 73 -1.46 9.79 -12.00
CA GLN A 73 -2.58 9.23 -11.24
C GLN A 73 -3.12 7.90 -11.79
N PRO A 74 -3.28 7.72 -13.12
CA PRO A 74 -3.76 6.45 -13.69
C PRO A 74 -2.80 5.28 -13.44
N HIS A 75 -1.49 5.58 -13.36
CA HIS A 75 -0.42 4.59 -13.24
C HIS A 75 -0.03 4.31 -11.79
N LEU A 76 -0.41 5.17 -10.83
CA LEU A 76 -0.08 5.00 -9.41
C LEU A 76 -0.51 3.65 -8.83
N ARG A 77 -1.67 3.12 -9.24
CA ARG A 77 -2.17 1.81 -8.81
C ARG A 77 -1.24 0.64 -9.17
N LYS A 78 -0.42 0.79 -10.22
CA LYS A 78 0.55 -0.23 -10.63
C LYS A 78 1.87 -0.10 -9.87
N CYS A 79 2.26 1.12 -9.52
CA CYS A 79 3.48 1.38 -8.76
C CYS A 79 3.30 1.17 -7.24
N PHE A 80 2.10 1.43 -6.72
CA PHE A 80 1.76 1.36 -5.32
C PHE A 80 0.48 0.55 -5.12
N ASP A 81 0.57 -0.46 -4.26
CA ASP A 81 -0.58 -1.30 -3.90
C ASP A 81 -1.56 -0.52 -2.99
N ALA A 82 -1.03 0.24 -2.03
CA ALA A 82 -1.82 0.95 -1.03
C ALA A 82 -2.26 2.38 -1.43
N ILE A 83 -1.76 2.92 -2.55
CA ILE A 83 -2.10 4.28 -3.01
C ILE A 83 -2.93 4.19 -4.27
N HIS A 84 -4.20 4.54 -4.17
CA HIS A 84 -5.04 4.73 -5.34
C HIS A 84 -4.79 6.09 -5.99
N ARG A 85 -4.82 7.17 -5.21
CA ARG A 85 -4.69 8.54 -5.71
C ARG A 85 -3.92 9.41 -4.73
N LEU A 86 -3.27 10.45 -5.25
CA LEU A 86 -2.72 11.53 -4.46
C LEU A 86 -3.65 12.75 -4.50
N GLU A 87 -3.76 13.45 -3.39
CA GLU A 87 -4.51 14.69 -3.30
C GLU A 87 -3.54 15.86 -3.38
N PHE A 88 -3.70 16.68 -4.42
CA PHE A 88 -2.91 17.88 -4.66
C PHE A 88 -3.65 19.10 -4.12
N ALA A 89 -2.92 20.10 -3.61
CA ALA A 89 -3.53 21.34 -3.18
C ALA A 89 -4.09 22.12 -4.38
N VAL A 90 -5.18 22.84 -4.17
CA VAL A 90 -5.80 23.68 -5.20
C VAL A 90 -5.26 25.10 -5.07
N VAL A 91 -5.05 25.78 -6.19
CA VAL A 91 -4.73 27.22 -6.17
C VAL A 91 -5.98 27.98 -5.70
N GLU A 92 -5.91 28.57 -4.52
CA GLU A 92 -7.00 29.41 -3.99
C GLU A 92 -7.02 30.76 -4.74
N GLY A 93 -8.21 31.21 -5.17
CA GLY A 93 -8.41 32.53 -5.77
C GLY A 93 -8.71 32.57 -7.27
N LEU A 94 -8.92 31.43 -7.94
CA LEU A 94 -9.41 31.44 -9.32
C LEU A 94 -10.90 31.83 -9.38
N PRO A 95 -11.33 32.59 -10.40
CA PRO A 95 -12.74 32.85 -10.68
C PRO A 95 -13.52 31.54 -10.84
N PRO A 96 -14.81 31.49 -10.44
CA PRO A 96 -15.64 30.27 -10.52
C PRO A 96 -15.88 29.73 -11.94
N GLU A 97 -15.43 30.45 -12.98
CA GLU A 97 -15.54 30.08 -14.39
C GLU A 97 -14.26 29.43 -14.96
N GLU A 98 -13.14 29.43 -14.23
CA GLU A 98 -11.88 28.82 -14.66
C GLU A 98 -11.71 27.39 -14.14
N GLU A 99 -11.05 26.54 -14.94
CA GLU A 99 -10.74 25.16 -14.56
C GLU A 99 -9.93 25.11 -13.24
N ILE A 100 -10.26 24.15 -12.38
CA ILE A 100 -9.57 23.93 -11.09
C ILE A 100 -8.09 23.70 -11.36
N GLN A 101 -7.26 24.68 -11.04
CA GLN A 101 -5.82 24.58 -11.18
C GLN A 101 -5.21 23.98 -9.90
N PHE A 102 -4.57 22.83 -10.04
CA PHE A 102 -3.85 22.17 -8.95
C PHE A 102 -2.44 22.73 -8.84
N THR A 103 -1.98 22.95 -7.61
CA THR A 103 -0.56 23.18 -7.34
C THR A 103 0.21 21.86 -7.37
N ASN A 104 1.53 21.98 -7.35
CA ASN A 104 2.41 20.82 -7.21
C ASN A 104 2.50 20.29 -5.77
N ASP A 105 1.77 20.85 -4.81
CA ASP A 105 1.86 20.45 -3.41
C ASP A 105 0.98 19.22 -3.14
N ILE A 106 1.57 18.16 -2.59
CA ILE A 106 0.89 16.90 -2.28
C ILE A 106 0.48 16.93 -0.80
N LEU A 107 -0.83 16.79 -0.55
CA LEU A 107 -1.42 16.87 0.78
C LEU A 107 -1.62 15.48 1.41
N SER A 108 -2.22 14.56 0.65
CA SER A 108 -2.67 13.27 1.16
C SER A 108 -2.49 12.17 0.12
N MET A 109 -2.43 10.94 0.62
CA MET A 109 -2.69 9.74 -0.18
C MET A 109 -4.08 9.19 0.14
N ILE A 110 -4.71 8.61 -0.87
CA ILE A 110 -6.05 8.00 -0.79
C ILE A 110 -5.92 6.54 -1.21
N SER A 111 -6.40 5.62 -0.37
CA SER A 111 -6.42 4.19 -0.64
C SER A 111 -7.54 3.79 -1.61
N PRO A 112 -7.50 2.58 -2.20
CA PRO A 112 -8.61 2.06 -3.02
C PRO A 112 -9.95 1.98 -2.28
N GLU A 113 -9.91 1.80 -0.96
CA GLU A 113 -11.07 1.74 -0.05
C GLU A 113 -11.60 3.13 0.32
N GLY A 114 -10.91 4.19 -0.11
CA GLY A 114 -11.26 5.58 0.18
C GLY A 114 -10.68 6.10 1.51
N GLU A 115 -9.70 5.41 2.09
CA GLU A 115 -9.02 5.88 3.29
C GLU A 115 -8.03 7.00 2.93
N LYS A 116 -8.14 8.15 3.61
CA LYS A 116 -7.29 9.32 3.37
C LYS A 116 -6.27 9.49 4.49
N ILE A 117 -4.99 9.52 4.12
CA ILE A 117 -3.87 9.72 5.05
C ILE A 117 -3.05 10.93 4.61
N GLY A 118 -2.90 11.92 5.49
CA GLY A 118 -2.08 13.10 5.23
C GLY A 118 -0.58 12.79 5.26
N LEU A 119 0.15 13.28 4.25
CA LEU A 119 1.57 13.00 4.02
C LEU A 119 2.52 14.02 4.69
N GLY A 120 1.98 14.95 5.47
CA GLY A 120 2.76 16.01 6.13
C GLY A 120 2.85 17.29 5.30
N LYS A 121 3.75 18.20 5.67
CA LYS A 121 3.91 19.51 5.03
C LYS A 121 5.16 19.52 4.15
N GLY A 122 5.07 20.19 2.99
CA GLY A 122 6.22 20.49 2.14
C GLY A 122 6.56 19.45 1.07
N LEU A 123 5.73 18.41 0.89
CA LEU A 123 5.88 17.47 -0.20
C LEU A 123 5.40 18.10 -1.51
N LYS A 124 6.28 18.21 -2.51
CA LYS A 124 5.98 18.83 -3.81
C LYS A 124 6.38 17.91 -4.96
N ALA A 125 5.50 17.77 -5.95
CA ALA A 125 5.78 17.10 -7.22
C ALA A 125 6.56 18.03 -8.15
N ARG A 126 7.85 18.24 -7.84
CA ARG A 126 8.75 19.08 -8.64
C ARG A 126 10.05 18.34 -8.94
N GLY A 127 10.50 18.42 -10.20
CA GLY A 127 11.71 17.75 -10.67
C GLY A 127 11.39 16.45 -11.39
N ASN A 128 12.32 15.50 -11.37
CA ASN A 128 12.11 14.21 -12.00
C ASN A 128 11.07 13.39 -11.24
N VAL A 129 10.34 12.55 -11.97
CA VAL A 129 9.18 11.83 -11.42
C VAL A 129 9.60 10.82 -10.37
N GLU A 130 10.70 10.11 -10.60
CA GLU A 130 11.31 9.18 -9.67
C GLU A 130 11.68 9.83 -8.33
N ASP A 131 12.17 11.07 -8.34
CA ASP A 131 12.68 11.74 -7.14
C ASP A 131 11.54 12.11 -6.18
N TRP A 132 10.46 12.69 -6.72
CA TRP A 132 9.34 13.09 -5.87
C TRP A 132 8.42 11.91 -5.53
N LEU A 133 8.31 10.87 -6.38
CA LEU A 133 7.63 9.62 -6.01
C LEU A 133 8.39 8.87 -4.91
N GLY A 134 9.72 8.88 -4.93
CA GLY A 134 10.53 8.38 -3.81
C GLY A 134 10.24 9.13 -2.52
N LYS A 135 10.12 10.46 -2.56
CA LYS A 135 9.73 11.26 -1.38
C LYS A 135 8.30 10.99 -0.92
N VAL A 136 7.36 10.71 -1.83
CA VAL A 136 6.00 10.28 -1.48
C VAL A 136 6.04 8.98 -0.70
N GLU A 137 6.85 8.01 -1.14
CA GLU A 137 7.05 6.74 -0.45
C GLU A 137 7.65 6.93 0.96
N GLU A 138 8.70 7.74 1.09
CA GLU A 138 9.27 8.09 2.39
C GLU A 138 8.24 8.77 3.31
N ALA A 139 7.48 9.72 2.78
CA ALA A 139 6.44 10.44 3.52
C ALA A 139 5.28 9.51 3.93
N MET A 140 4.92 8.54 3.09
CA MET A 140 3.94 7.50 3.40
C MET A 140 4.38 6.70 4.63
N PHE A 141 5.62 6.19 4.62
CA PHE A 141 6.17 5.43 5.75
C PHE A 141 6.28 6.26 7.03
N ALA A 142 6.74 7.51 6.92
CA ALA A 142 6.81 8.44 8.05
C ALA A 142 5.43 8.71 8.65
N SER A 143 4.42 8.89 7.80
CA SER A 143 3.03 9.18 8.21
C SER A 143 2.39 8.00 8.91
N ILE A 144 2.49 6.79 8.36
CA ILE A 144 2.00 5.56 9.01
C ILE A 144 2.70 5.33 10.34
N ARG A 145 4.03 5.44 10.39
CA ARG A 145 4.80 5.29 11.65
C ARG A 145 4.36 6.30 12.71
N ARG A 146 4.10 7.56 12.33
CA ARG A 146 3.59 8.59 13.24
C ARG A 146 2.19 8.25 13.74
N LEU A 147 1.30 7.80 12.87
CA LEU A 147 -0.05 7.37 13.23
C LEU A 147 -0.02 6.17 14.17
N CYS A 148 0.83 5.17 13.93
CA CYS A 148 0.99 4.03 14.84
C CYS A 148 1.44 4.47 16.23
N LYS A 149 2.47 5.33 16.32
CA LYS A 149 2.95 5.86 17.63
C LYS A 149 1.87 6.62 18.38
N LYS A 150 1.06 7.43 17.67
CA LYS A 150 -0.06 8.16 18.28
C LYS A 150 -1.12 7.17 18.76
N SER A 151 -1.53 6.26 17.89
CA SER A 151 -2.60 5.31 18.15
C SER A 151 -2.28 4.34 19.30
N ILE A 152 -1.01 3.95 19.51
CA ILE A 152 -0.57 3.19 20.69
C ILE A 152 -0.84 3.95 22.00
N LYS A 153 -0.60 5.27 22.04
CA LYS A 153 -0.89 6.10 23.23
C LYS A 153 -2.40 6.26 23.44
N ASP A 154 -3.12 6.46 22.35
CA ASP A 154 -4.57 6.63 22.37
C ASP A 154 -5.28 5.33 22.80
N TYR A 155 -4.68 4.16 22.53
CA TYR A 155 -5.22 2.84 22.87
C TYR A 155 -5.46 2.66 24.38
N GLU A 156 -4.60 3.23 25.22
CA GLU A 156 -4.69 3.10 26.68
C GLU A 156 -5.65 4.13 27.31
N THR A 157 -6.01 5.19 26.58
CA THR A 157 -6.76 6.35 27.12
C THR A 157 -8.18 6.45 26.59
N MET A 158 -8.44 5.95 25.38
CA MET A 158 -9.75 6.04 24.72
C MET A 158 -10.57 4.75 24.87
N SER A 159 -11.89 4.85 24.74
CA SER A 159 -12.73 3.67 24.61
C SER A 159 -12.43 2.94 23.29
N PHE A 160 -12.49 1.61 23.30
CA PHE A 160 -12.07 0.78 22.17
C PHE A 160 -12.79 1.15 20.85
N LEU A 161 -14.11 1.34 20.89
CA LEU A 161 -14.86 1.71 19.68
C LEU A 161 -14.53 3.12 19.18
N SER A 162 -14.38 4.09 20.08
CA SER A 162 -13.98 5.45 19.71
C SER A 162 -12.57 5.46 19.12
N TRP A 163 -11.67 4.66 19.67
CA TRP A 163 -10.30 4.52 19.19
C TRP A 163 -10.24 3.90 17.78
N ILE A 164 -11.06 2.88 17.49
CA ILE A 164 -11.16 2.30 16.15
C ILE A 164 -11.62 3.36 15.14
N MET A 165 -12.65 4.14 15.47
CA MET A 165 -13.24 5.13 14.56
C MET A 165 -12.35 6.35 14.33
N SER A 166 -11.45 6.67 15.27
CA SER A 166 -10.55 7.83 15.17
C SER A 166 -9.24 7.56 14.44
N ASN A 167 -8.90 6.29 14.19
CA ASN A 167 -7.61 5.88 13.64
C ASN A 167 -7.78 5.25 12.25
N ALA A 168 -6.71 5.30 11.45
CA ALA A 168 -6.68 4.64 10.15
C ALA A 168 -6.83 3.13 10.32
N SER A 169 -7.57 2.51 9.41
CA SER A 169 -7.96 1.11 9.43
C SER A 169 -6.75 0.19 9.53
N GLN A 170 -5.73 0.42 8.69
CA GLN A 170 -4.50 -0.36 8.72
C GLN A 170 -3.75 -0.23 10.06
N VAL A 171 -3.77 0.96 10.66
CA VAL A 171 -3.13 1.24 11.95
C VAL A 171 -3.86 0.51 13.07
N VAL A 172 -5.20 0.53 13.06
CA VAL A 172 -6.05 -0.19 14.01
C VAL A 172 -5.76 -1.69 13.96
N LEU A 173 -5.83 -2.31 12.77
CA LEU A 173 -5.61 -3.75 12.60
C LEU A 173 -4.22 -4.17 13.10
N THR A 174 -3.19 -3.39 12.75
CA THR A 174 -1.81 -3.65 13.17
C THR A 174 -1.64 -3.55 14.68
N ILE A 175 -2.17 -2.48 15.30
CA ILE A 175 -2.03 -2.28 16.75
C ILE A 175 -2.81 -3.31 17.54
N CYS A 176 -4.02 -3.70 17.10
CA CYS A 176 -4.77 -4.78 17.75
C CYS A 176 -3.95 -6.08 17.82
N GLN A 177 -3.29 -6.47 16.72
CA GLN A 177 -2.42 -7.65 16.69
C GLN A 177 -1.17 -7.50 17.56
N MET A 178 -0.57 -6.30 17.59
CA MET A 178 0.56 -5.99 18.47
C MET A 178 0.18 -6.07 19.95
N MET A 179 -0.95 -5.48 20.34
CA MET A 179 -1.45 -5.49 21.72
C MET A 179 -1.83 -6.90 22.14
N TRP A 180 -2.50 -7.66 21.27
CA TRP A 180 -2.79 -9.07 21.53
C TRP A 180 -1.50 -9.86 21.80
N THR A 181 -0.48 -9.70 20.95
CA THR A 181 0.81 -10.39 21.12
C THR A 181 1.50 -9.98 22.41
N ARG A 182 1.52 -8.67 22.74
CA ARG A 182 2.08 -8.13 23.98
C ARG A 182 1.40 -8.75 25.20
N ASP A 183 0.08 -8.73 25.23
CA ASP A 183 -0.73 -9.15 26.38
C ASP A 183 -0.61 -10.66 26.60
N VAL A 184 -0.70 -11.47 25.53
CA VAL A 184 -0.50 -12.92 25.60
C VAL A 184 0.92 -13.26 26.06
N THR A 185 1.94 -12.60 25.50
CA THR A 185 3.33 -12.82 25.93
C THR A 185 3.54 -12.45 27.40
N ALA A 186 2.91 -11.38 27.87
CA ALA A 186 2.97 -10.96 29.27
C ALA A 186 2.32 -12.01 30.19
N ILE A 187 1.18 -12.57 29.80
CA ILE A 187 0.51 -13.65 30.54
C ILE A 187 1.39 -14.89 30.60
N LEU A 188 1.98 -15.30 29.48
CA LEU A 188 2.81 -16.51 29.40
C LEU A 188 4.10 -16.43 30.21
N ARG A 189 4.64 -15.22 30.45
CA ARG A 189 5.85 -15.02 31.27
C ARG A 189 5.65 -15.36 32.75
N ASP A 190 4.44 -15.25 33.27
CA ASP A 190 4.16 -15.58 34.67
C ASP A 190 3.52 -16.97 34.79
N SER A 191 4.37 -18.00 34.88
CA SER A 191 3.98 -19.41 34.98
C SER A 191 2.96 -19.72 36.09
N ARG A 192 2.89 -18.89 37.15
CA ARG A 192 1.99 -19.12 38.28
C ARG A 192 0.56 -18.65 37.99
N THR A 193 0.40 -17.66 37.12
CA THR A 193 -0.90 -17.04 36.84
C THR A 193 -1.41 -17.31 35.43
N VAL A 194 -0.65 -17.98 34.56
CA VAL A 194 -1.01 -18.26 33.14
C VAL A 194 -2.45 -18.75 32.98
N ILE A 195 -2.88 -19.78 33.72
CA ILE A 195 -4.22 -20.34 33.55
C ILE A 195 -5.31 -19.30 33.84
N ARG A 196 -5.14 -18.52 34.91
CA ARG A 196 -6.08 -17.45 35.27
C ARG A 196 -6.02 -16.31 34.25
N GLY A 197 -4.82 -15.84 33.91
CA GLY A 197 -4.61 -14.76 32.95
C GLY A 197 -5.16 -15.09 31.56
N MET A 198 -5.00 -16.32 31.09
CA MET A 198 -5.54 -16.76 29.81
C MET A 198 -7.07 -16.85 29.81
N ARG A 199 -7.69 -17.30 30.91
CA ARG A 199 -9.16 -17.29 31.06
C ARG A 199 -9.73 -15.87 31.13
N ASP A 200 -9.07 -14.99 31.88
CA ASP A 200 -9.47 -13.59 31.98
C ASP A 200 -9.35 -12.88 30.62
N PHE A 201 -8.28 -13.18 29.87
CA PHE A 201 -8.06 -12.67 28.51
C PHE A 201 -9.07 -13.22 27.50
N GLU A 202 -9.42 -14.51 27.59
CA GLU A 202 -10.48 -15.13 26.79
C GLU A 202 -11.83 -14.42 27.02
N GLN A 203 -12.20 -14.19 28.28
CA GLN A 203 -13.47 -13.52 28.62
C GLN A 203 -13.50 -12.07 28.13
N ARG A 204 -12.38 -11.35 28.23
CA ARG A 204 -12.23 -10.02 27.64
C ARG A 204 -12.42 -10.06 26.12
N SER A 205 -11.78 -11.01 25.44
CA SER A 205 -11.89 -11.19 23.99
C SER A 205 -13.33 -11.45 23.54
N PHE A 206 -14.10 -12.26 24.29
CA PHE A 206 -15.54 -12.45 24.03
C PHE A 206 -16.34 -11.16 24.17
N THR A 207 -16.05 -10.37 25.22
CA THR A 207 -16.74 -9.10 25.48
C THR A 207 -16.48 -8.09 24.36
N GLU A 208 -15.21 -7.95 23.94
CA GLU A 208 -14.82 -7.07 22.84
C GLU A 208 -15.42 -7.51 21.50
N LEU A 209 -15.44 -8.82 21.21
CA LEU A 209 -16.08 -9.35 20.00
C LEU A 209 -17.59 -9.08 19.96
N ASN A 210 -18.29 -9.23 21.09
CA ASN A 210 -19.71 -8.90 21.18
C ASN A 210 -19.97 -7.42 20.97
N LEU A 211 -19.09 -6.55 21.50
CA LEU A 211 -19.15 -5.11 21.28
C LEU A 211 -18.94 -4.76 19.79
N LEU A 212 -17.95 -5.35 19.14
CA LEU A 212 -17.70 -5.17 17.71
C LEU A 212 -18.88 -5.68 16.87
N ALA A 213 -19.42 -6.85 17.18
CA ALA A 213 -20.58 -7.42 16.49
C ALA A 213 -21.84 -6.55 16.65
N GLY A 214 -22.03 -5.96 17.83
CA GLY A 214 -23.08 -4.97 18.08
C GLY A 214 -22.89 -3.70 17.24
N ALA A 215 -21.67 -3.16 17.21
CA ALA A 215 -21.34 -1.96 16.45
C ALA A 215 -21.56 -2.14 14.94
N VAL A 216 -21.19 -3.30 14.38
CA VAL A 216 -21.39 -3.60 12.95
C VAL A 216 -22.87 -3.62 12.56
N ARG A 217 -23.80 -3.94 13.46
CA ARG A 217 -25.24 -3.92 13.14
C ARG A 217 -25.82 -2.50 13.05
N GLY A 218 -25.11 -1.50 13.58
CA GLY A 218 -25.51 -0.10 13.51
C GLY A 218 -25.27 0.56 12.14
N GLU A 219 -25.63 1.83 12.05
CA GLU A 219 -25.29 2.68 10.91
C GLU A 219 -23.83 3.12 10.97
N LEU A 220 -23.08 2.77 9.94
CA LEU A 220 -21.64 3.03 9.84
C LEU A 220 -21.24 3.31 8.40
N PRO A 221 -20.26 4.22 8.17
CA PRO A 221 -19.64 4.40 6.87
C PRO A 221 -19.10 3.09 6.30
N LYS A 222 -19.10 2.97 4.97
CA LYS A 222 -18.63 1.75 4.26
C LYS A 222 -17.23 1.33 4.68
N LEU A 223 -16.30 2.29 4.79
CA LEU A 223 -14.92 2.03 5.22
C LEU A 223 -14.88 1.49 6.65
N ALA A 224 -15.51 2.18 7.61
CA ALA A 224 -15.55 1.76 9.01
C ALA A 224 -16.17 0.36 9.18
N ARG A 225 -17.24 0.06 8.43
CA ARG A 225 -17.87 -1.27 8.43
C ARG A 225 -16.91 -2.35 7.93
N ALA A 226 -16.18 -2.09 6.85
CA ALA A 226 -15.18 -3.02 6.33
C ALA A 226 -14.05 -3.26 7.34
N THR A 227 -13.58 -2.21 8.00
CA THR A 227 -12.55 -2.27 9.05
C THR A 227 -13.00 -3.12 10.25
N LEU A 228 -14.23 -2.92 10.72
CA LEU A 228 -14.79 -3.72 11.81
C LEU A 228 -14.96 -5.20 11.41
N CYS A 229 -15.43 -5.48 10.19
CA CYS A 229 -15.54 -6.87 9.71
C CYS A 229 -14.17 -7.56 9.65
N ALA A 230 -13.14 -6.87 9.14
CA ALA A 230 -11.78 -7.36 9.13
C ALA A 230 -11.25 -7.61 10.56
N LEU A 231 -11.49 -6.66 11.47
CA LEU A 231 -11.08 -6.77 12.87
C LEU A 231 -11.79 -7.93 13.59
N ILE A 232 -13.09 -8.13 13.38
CA ILE A 232 -13.83 -9.28 13.93
C ILE A 232 -13.23 -10.59 13.43
N THR A 233 -12.93 -10.68 12.13
CA THR A 233 -12.37 -11.90 11.54
C THR A 233 -11.03 -12.26 12.20
N ILE A 234 -10.15 -11.28 12.37
CA ILE A 234 -8.86 -11.45 13.05
C ILE A 234 -9.06 -11.82 14.52
N ASN A 235 -9.94 -11.11 15.23
CA ASN A 235 -10.16 -11.32 16.66
C ASN A 235 -10.85 -12.65 16.98
N VAL A 236 -11.71 -13.16 16.09
CA VAL A 236 -12.28 -14.51 16.21
C VAL A 236 -11.19 -15.56 16.13
N HIS A 237 -10.30 -15.46 15.14
CA HIS A 237 -9.17 -16.38 15.01
C HIS A 237 -8.23 -16.29 16.22
N ALA A 238 -7.90 -15.06 16.66
CA ALA A 238 -7.07 -14.82 17.83
C ALA A 238 -7.70 -15.43 19.10
N ARG A 239 -9.02 -15.25 19.31
CA ARG A 239 -9.75 -15.89 20.40
C ARG A 239 -9.68 -17.40 20.33
N ASP A 240 -9.91 -18.01 19.16
CA ASP A 240 -9.91 -19.46 19.00
C ASP A 240 -8.55 -20.07 19.40
N ILE A 241 -7.45 -19.37 19.07
CA ILE A 241 -6.10 -19.73 19.54
C ILE A 241 -6.01 -19.69 21.07
N ILE A 242 -6.53 -18.64 21.71
CA ILE A 242 -6.55 -18.54 23.19
C ILE A 242 -7.40 -19.63 23.81
N SER A 243 -8.59 -19.90 23.28
CA SER A 243 -9.46 -20.98 23.75
C SER A 243 -8.79 -22.36 23.64
N GLU A 244 -8.04 -22.60 22.57
CA GLU A 244 -7.23 -23.81 22.41
C GLU A 244 -6.10 -23.88 23.45
N MET A 245 -5.39 -22.77 23.67
CA MET A 245 -4.34 -22.67 24.68
C MET A 245 -4.90 -22.92 26.09
N VAL A 246 -6.05 -22.35 26.46
CA VAL A 246 -6.70 -22.57 27.76
C VAL A 246 -7.03 -24.05 27.97
N LYS A 247 -7.52 -24.74 26.92
CA LYS A 247 -7.79 -26.18 26.97
C LYS A 247 -6.51 -27.01 27.19
N LYS A 248 -5.42 -26.66 26.49
CA LYS A 248 -4.12 -27.38 26.54
C LYS A 248 -3.28 -27.08 27.78
N THR A 249 -3.36 -25.86 28.33
CA THR A 249 -2.62 -25.46 29.54
C THR A 249 -3.02 -26.29 30.77
N GLY A 250 -4.18 -26.96 30.73
CA GLY A 250 -4.57 -27.95 31.73
C GLY A 250 -3.84 -29.28 31.68
N GLN A 251 -2.99 -29.55 30.67
CA GLN A 251 -2.37 -30.87 30.45
C GLN A 251 -0.84 -30.89 30.63
N THR A 252 -0.05 -29.93 30.11
CA THR A 252 1.37 -29.75 30.49
C THR A 252 1.90 -28.37 30.07
N PHE A 253 2.63 -27.68 30.94
CA PHE A 253 3.16 -26.31 30.70
C PHE A 253 4.28 -26.25 29.64
N PHE A 254 5.00 -27.36 29.40
CA PHE A 254 6.18 -27.41 28.52
C PHE A 254 5.87 -27.42 27.01
N ASP A 255 4.63 -27.71 26.59
CA ASP A 255 4.26 -27.77 25.17
C ASP A 255 3.77 -26.42 24.60
N ILE A 256 3.50 -25.43 25.45
CA ILE A 256 2.90 -24.15 25.05
C ILE A 256 3.91 -23.28 24.31
N GLU A 257 5.17 -23.26 24.76
CA GLU A 257 6.25 -22.55 24.08
C GLU A 257 6.64 -23.21 22.76
N LEU A 258 6.65 -24.54 22.65
CA LEU A 258 7.11 -25.23 21.43
C LEU A 258 6.06 -25.29 20.32
N PHE A 259 4.76 -25.39 20.64
CA PHE A 259 3.69 -25.51 19.64
C PHE A 259 3.04 -24.19 19.25
N HIS A 260 2.99 -23.20 20.14
CA HIS A 260 2.27 -21.95 19.90
C HIS A 260 3.16 -20.72 19.70
N LEU A 261 4.47 -20.75 20.04
CA LEU A 261 5.42 -19.72 19.55
C LEU A 261 5.33 -19.56 18.03
N PRO A 262 5.25 -20.62 17.21
CA PRO A 262 5.14 -20.44 15.76
C PRO A 262 3.91 -19.63 15.35
N ASN A 263 2.78 -19.74 16.07
CA ASN A 263 1.55 -18.99 15.80
C ASN A 263 1.62 -17.56 16.36
N ILE A 264 2.19 -17.36 17.55
CA ILE A 264 2.45 -16.03 18.13
C ILE A 264 3.52 -15.29 17.31
N ILE A 265 4.54 -15.99 16.84
CA ILE A 265 5.55 -15.51 15.90
C ILE A 265 4.92 -15.33 14.52
N LYS A 266 3.97 -16.15 14.06
CA LYS A 266 3.23 -15.87 12.82
C LYS A 266 2.37 -14.62 12.93
N PHE A 267 1.76 -14.37 14.08
CA PHE A 267 1.00 -13.15 14.36
C PHE A 267 1.89 -11.94 14.57
N HIS A 268 3.03 -12.09 15.23
CA HIS A 268 4.05 -11.06 15.36
C HIS A 268 4.71 -10.76 14.02
N LEU A 269 5.04 -11.79 13.22
CA LEU A 269 5.55 -11.68 11.86
C LEU A 269 4.44 -11.26 10.89
N MET A 270 3.16 -11.50 11.16
CA MET A 270 2.04 -10.95 10.38
C MET A 270 1.81 -9.49 10.76
N ALA A 271 1.89 -9.10 12.02
CA ALA A 271 1.83 -7.69 12.41
C ALA A 271 3.07 -6.96 11.87
N LYS A 272 4.24 -7.60 11.95
CA LYS A 272 5.49 -7.12 11.37
C LYS A 272 5.48 -7.23 9.86
N SER A 273 4.76 -8.14 9.20
CA SER A 273 4.58 -8.22 7.74
C SER A 273 3.52 -7.22 7.30
N ILE A 274 2.33 -7.15 7.86
CA ILE A 274 1.37 -6.06 7.63
C ILE A 274 2.03 -4.68 7.84
N PHE A 275 2.95 -4.56 8.81
CA PHE A 275 3.81 -3.38 8.97
C PHE A 275 4.93 -3.31 7.90
N LEU A 276 5.66 -4.39 7.59
CA LEU A 276 6.77 -4.50 6.62
C LEU A 276 6.30 -4.70 5.16
N THR A 277 5.41 -5.58 4.78
CA THR A 277 4.56 -5.48 3.56
C THR A 277 3.96 -4.07 3.35
N SER A 278 3.66 -3.30 4.41
CA SER A 278 3.33 -1.86 4.33
C SER A 278 4.54 -0.90 4.44
N LEU A 279 5.77 -1.38 4.74
CA LEU A 279 7.02 -0.62 4.95
C LEU A 279 8.22 -1.03 4.03
N GLU A 280 8.11 -2.14 3.31
CA GLU A 280 9.18 -2.98 2.71
C GLU A 280 8.65 -3.83 1.54
N ASN A 281 7.46 -3.58 0.96
CA ASN A 281 7.18 -4.09 -0.40
C ASN A 281 7.97 -3.26 -1.44
N THR A 282 9.27 -3.41 -1.30
CA THR A 282 10.40 -3.10 -2.15
C THR A 282 11.19 -4.41 -2.12
N TYR A 283 11.18 -5.13 -3.24
CA TYR A 283 12.04 -6.28 -3.55
C TYR A 283 11.73 -7.64 -2.87
N CYS A 284 10.63 -8.32 -3.24
CA CYS A 284 10.65 -9.77 -3.57
C CYS A 284 9.26 -10.29 -3.97
N PHE A 285 8.90 -10.17 -5.25
CA PHE A 285 7.95 -11.10 -5.87
C PHE A 285 8.78 -12.19 -6.58
N MET A 286 9.40 -13.09 -5.81
CA MET A 286 9.77 -14.41 -6.32
C MET A 286 8.77 -15.43 -5.78
N GLN A 287 7.74 -15.66 -6.61
CA GLN A 287 6.93 -16.88 -6.71
C GLN A 287 6.96 -17.82 -5.50
N GLN A 288 6.07 -17.58 -4.53
CA GLN A 288 5.34 -18.71 -3.94
C GLN A 288 3.98 -18.81 -4.64
N ARG A 289 3.99 -19.49 -5.79
CA ARG A 289 2.76 -20.16 -6.24
C ARG A 289 2.43 -21.22 -5.18
N PRO A 290 1.16 -21.34 -4.74
CA PRO A 290 0.75 -22.54 -4.03
C PRO A 290 0.89 -23.73 -4.99
N LEU A 291 1.80 -24.64 -4.64
CA LEU A 291 1.77 -26.03 -5.11
C LEU A 291 0.48 -26.67 -4.57
N LEU A 292 -0.62 -26.48 -5.29
CA LEU A 292 -1.74 -27.41 -5.26
C LEU A 292 -1.77 -28.11 -6.62
N LYS A 293 -1.17 -29.31 -6.62
CA LYS A 293 -1.30 -30.32 -7.68
C LYS A 293 -2.64 -31.03 -7.52
N ARG A 294 -3.28 -31.24 -8.69
CA ARG A 294 -4.34 -32.21 -9.04
C ARG A 294 -5.75 -31.93 -8.53
#